data_AF-A0A2M8CP88-F1
#
_entry.id   AF-A0A2M8CP88-F1
#
_cell.length_a   1.000
_cell.length_b   1.000
_cell.length_c   1.000
_cell.angle_alpha   90.00
_cell.angle_beta   90.00
_cell.angle_gamma   90.00
#
_symmetry.space_group_name_H-M   'P 1'
#
loop_
_entity.id
_entity.type
_entity.pdbx_description
1 polymer ?
#
loop_
_entity_poly.entity_id
_entity_poly.type
_entity_poly.pdbx_seq_one_letter_code
_entity_poly.pdbx_strand_id
1 'polypeptide(L)'
;MITHEQVSALAKKHKINETVIFREYLQLVFLQKLYQKTPSQKIFFKGGTAIHLVYQAPRFSEDLDFSVTSSMSEFTAYIEAVLKRMENEEGLTWKEKKSIPCPVPDSAQIG
;
A
#
# COMPACT_ATOMS: atom_id res chain seq x y z
N MET A 1 -15.37 -6.56 2.51
CA MET A 1 -14.97 -5.30 3.17
C MET A 1 -15.17 -5.34 4.69
N ILE A 2 -14.24 -4.76 5.45
CA ILE A 2 -14.36 -4.54 6.90
C ILE A 2 -15.49 -3.56 7.21
N THR A 3 -16.28 -3.78 8.26
CA THR A 3 -17.36 -2.86 8.68
C THR A 3 -16.84 -1.77 9.62
N HIS A 4 -17.60 -0.67 9.73
CA HIS A 4 -17.28 0.41 10.65
C HIS A 4 -17.24 -0.07 12.11
N GLU A 5 -18.15 -0.96 12.51
CA GLU A 5 -18.18 -1.54 13.86
C GLU A 5 -16.91 -2.36 14.14
N GLN A 6 -16.44 -3.13 13.15
CA GLN A 6 -15.21 -3.90 13.26
C GLN A 6 -13.98 -2.98 13.38
N VAL A 7 -13.92 -1.92 12.57
CA VAL A 7 -12.85 -0.90 12.65
C VAL A 7 -12.85 -0.26 14.05
N SER A 8 -14.01 0.18 14.55
CA SER A 8 -14.11 0.82 15.86
C SER A 8 -13.75 -0.14 17.01
N ALA A 9 -14.12 -1.42 16.90
CA ALA A 9 -13.75 -2.44 17.87
C ALA A 9 -12.23 -2.68 17.91
N LEU A 10 -11.58 -2.77 16.74
CA LEU A 10 -10.13 -2.92 16.63
C LEU A 10 -9.39 -1.68 17.14
N ALA A 11 -9.85 -0.49 16.76
CA ALA A 11 -9.30 0.79 17.23
C ALA A 11 -9.30 0.89 18.76
N LYS A 12 -10.42 0.53 19.41
CA LYS A 12 -10.53 0.51 20.88
C LYS A 12 -9.60 -0.53 21.50
N LYS A 13 -9.58 -1.75 20.96
CA LYS A 13 -8.75 -2.86 21.46
C LYS A 13 -7.27 -2.52 21.43
N HIS A 14 -6.81 -1.95 20.33
CA HIS A 14 -5.40 -1.65 20.10
C HIS A 14 -5.00 -0.22 20.49
N LYS A 15 -5.95 0.60 20.94
CA LYS A 15 -5.77 2.02 21.31
C LYS A 15 -5.14 2.84 20.17
N ILE A 16 -5.61 2.59 18.95
CA ILE A 16 -5.12 3.22 17.71
C ILE A 16 -6.29 3.91 17.02
N ASN A 17 -6.00 4.96 16.24
CA ASN A 17 -7.01 5.69 15.49
C ASN A 17 -7.69 4.79 14.44
N GLU A 18 -9.02 4.88 14.32
CA GLU A 18 -9.82 4.13 13.32
C GLU A 18 -9.30 4.29 11.89
N THR A 19 -8.80 5.48 11.53
CA THR A 19 -8.22 5.77 10.21
C THR A 19 -6.97 4.93 9.95
N VAL A 20 -6.15 4.69 10.98
CA VAL A 20 -4.93 3.87 10.87
C VAL A 20 -5.33 2.40 10.67
N ILE A 21 -6.28 1.89 11.47
CA ILE A 21 -6.80 0.53 11.34
C ILE A 21 -7.39 0.29 9.94
N PHE A 22 -8.22 1.22 9.46
CA PHE A 22 -8.83 1.10 8.15
C PHE A 22 -7.80 1.16 7.02
N ARG A 23 -6.78 2.02 7.15
CA ARG A 23 -5.69 2.11 6.17
C ARG A 23 -4.86 0.83 6.11
N GLU A 24 -4.49 0.28 7.26
CA GLU A 24 -3.75 -0.98 7.33
C GLU A 24 -4.54 -2.13 6.72
N TYR A 25 -5.85 -2.18 6.98
CA TYR A 25 -6.75 -3.10 6.30
C TYR A 25 -6.68 -2.96 4.77
N LEU A 26 -6.78 -1.73 4.24
CA LEU A 26 -6.70 -1.51 2.79
C LEU A 26 -5.32 -1.90 2.21
N GLN A 27 -4.23 -1.62 2.93
CA GLN A 27 -2.88 -2.04 2.54
C GLN A 27 -2.77 -3.57 2.45
N LEU A 28 -3.32 -4.29 3.45
CA LEU A 28 -3.35 -5.75 3.47
C LEU A 28 -4.20 -6.33 2.33
N VAL A 29 -5.39 -5.77 2.09
CA VAL A 29 -6.24 -6.20 0.96
C VAL A 29 -5.52 -5.96 -0.38
N PHE A 30 -4.88 -4.81 -0.56
CA PHE A 30 -4.10 -4.53 -1.77
C PHE A 30 -2.98 -5.54 -1.96
N LEU A 31 -2.16 -5.78 -0.93
CA LEU A 31 -1.07 -6.76 -0.98
C LEU A 31 -1.59 -8.17 -1.29
N GLN A 32 -2.71 -8.57 -0.68
CA GLN A 32 -3.36 -9.84 -0.95
C GLN A 32 -3.73 -9.96 -2.44
N LYS A 33 -4.37 -8.95 -3.04
CA LYS A 33 -4.77 -8.97 -4.45
C LYS A 33 -3.59 -8.86 -5.42
N LEU A 34 -2.55 -8.14 -5.02
CA LEU A 34 -1.31 -7.99 -5.78
C LEU A 34 -0.59 -9.34 -5.92
N TYR A 35 -0.46 -10.09 -4.83
CA TYR A 35 0.32 -11.34 -4.80
C TYR A 35 -0.47 -12.60 -5.20
N GLN A 36 -1.78 -12.50 -5.42
CA GLN A 36 -2.64 -13.62 -5.84
C GLN A 36 -2.42 -14.11 -7.28
N LYS A 37 -1.81 -13.31 -8.16
CA LYS A 37 -1.67 -13.62 -9.58
C LYS A 37 -0.25 -13.36 -10.08
N THR A 38 0.11 -13.94 -11.22
CA THR A 38 1.32 -13.59 -11.95
C THR A 38 1.11 -12.26 -12.69
N PRO A 39 2.16 -11.45 -12.90
CA PRO A 39 3.59 -11.71 -12.63
C PRO A 39 4.09 -11.14 -11.29
N SER A 40 3.33 -11.26 -10.19
CA SER A 40 3.71 -10.73 -8.86
C SER A 40 5.08 -11.19 -8.34
N GLN A 41 5.60 -12.32 -8.84
CA GLN A 41 6.96 -12.81 -8.54
C GLN A 41 8.08 -11.84 -8.91
N LYS A 42 7.80 -10.87 -9.80
CA LYS A 42 8.74 -9.81 -10.21
C LYS A 42 8.61 -8.53 -9.35
N ILE A 43 7.74 -8.52 -8.33
CA ILE A 43 7.40 -7.35 -7.51
C ILE A 43 7.74 -7.67 -6.05
N PHE A 44 8.71 -6.95 -5.49
CA PHE A 44 9.26 -7.19 -4.17
C PHE A 44 8.80 -6.11 -3.20
N PHE A 45 7.94 -6.47 -2.25
CA PHE A 45 7.47 -5.57 -1.18
C PHE A 45 8.60 -5.27 -0.19
N LYS A 46 8.77 -3.99 0.15
CA LYS A 46 9.84 -3.50 1.03
C LYS A 46 9.39 -2.26 1.81
N GLY A 47 10.34 -1.62 2.49
CA GLY A 47 10.13 -0.33 3.15
C GLY A 47 9.55 -0.42 4.55
N GLY A 48 9.12 0.71 5.09
CA GLY A 48 8.66 0.84 6.47
C GLY A 48 7.43 0.00 6.78
N THR A 49 6.51 -0.10 5.84
CA THR A 49 5.27 -0.89 5.98
C THR A 49 5.55 -2.38 5.95
N ALA A 50 6.54 -2.85 5.18
CA ALA A 50 6.97 -4.25 5.24
C ALA A 50 7.57 -4.59 6.60
N ILE A 51 8.37 -3.69 7.18
CA ILE A 51 8.90 -3.85 8.54
C ILE A 51 7.77 -3.95 9.57
N HIS A 52 6.77 -3.07 9.46
CA HIS A 52 5.60 -3.08 10.33
C HIS A 52 4.79 -4.39 10.22
N LEU A 53 4.36 -4.75 9.00
CA LEU A 53 3.43 -5.86 8.78
C LEU A 53 4.09 -7.24 8.95
N VAL A 54 5.33 -7.41 8.49
CA VAL A 54 6.02 -8.71 8.51
C VAL A 54 6.75 -8.94 9.82
N TYR A 55 7.39 -7.91 10.37
CA TYR A 55 8.22 -8.02 11.59
C TYR A 55 7.53 -7.47 12.84
N GLN A 56 6.25 -7.07 12.75
CA GLN A 56 5.45 -6.59 13.88
C GLN A 56 6.08 -5.40 14.62
N ALA A 57 6.82 -4.55 13.91
CA ALA A 57 7.44 -3.37 14.51
C ALA A 57 6.38 -2.32 14.91
N PRO A 58 6.56 -1.56 16.02
CA PRO A 58 5.53 -0.66 16.57
C PRO A 58 5.32 0.64 15.78
N ARG A 59 5.85 0.76 14.57
CA ARG A 59 5.76 1.97 13.74
C ARG A 59 4.74 1.77 12.62
N PHE A 60 3.71 2.62 12.58
CA PHE A 60 2.82 2.72 11.43
C PHE A 60 3.49 3.46 10.27
N SER A 61 3.24 2.98 9.06
CA SER A 61 3.73 3.55 7.82
C SER A 61 2.59 3.60 6.81
N GLU A 62 2.47 4.72 6.11
CA GLU A 62 1.34 4.97 5.20
C GLU A 62 1.61 4.47 3.78
N ASP A 63 2.89 4.41 3.38
CA ASP A 63 3.30 4.12 2.01
C ASP A 63 3.57 2.62 1.78
N LEU A 64 3.28 2.12 0.59
CA LEU A 64 3.71 0.79 0.16
C LEU A 64 4.87 0.92 -0.83
N ASP A 65 6.05 0.44 -0.44
CA ASP A 65 7.25 0.50 -1.27
C ASP A 65 7.50 -0.84 -1.99
N PHE A 66 7.84 -0.76 -3.27
CA PHE A 66 8.16 -1.93 -4.08
C PHE A 66 9.46 -1.76 -4.85
N SER A 67 10.20 -2.85 -5.01
CA SER A 67 11.22 -3.00 -6.03
C SER A 67 10.67 -3.91 -7.13
N VAL A 68 10.92 -3.60 -8.40
CA VAL A 68 10.33 -4.33 -9.52
C VAL A 68 11.40 -4.68 -10.54
N THR A 69 11.37 -5.90 -11.07
CA THR A 69 12.32 -6.38 -12.11
C THR A 69 11.71 -6.48 -13.51
N SER A 70 10.39 -6.30 -13.65
CA SER A 70 9.72 -6.14 -14.95
C SER A 70 9.88 -4.73 -15.51
N SER A 71 9.49 -4.56 -16.78
CA SER A 71 9.37 -3.23 -17.37
C SER A 71 8.31 -2.39 -16.63
N MET A 72 8.47 -1.05 -16.66
CA MET A 72 7.51 -0.14 -16.04
C MET A 72 6.11 -0.27 -16.66
N SER A 73 6.01 -0.52 -17.97
CA SER A 73 4.73 -0.72 -18.66
C SER A 73 4.02 -1.99 -18.20
N GLU A 74 4.73 -3.12 -18.08
CA GLU A 74 4.17 -4.36 -17.52
C GLU A 74 3.69 -4.15 -16.08
N PHE A 75 4.49 -3.45 -15.27
CA PHE A 75 4.14 -3.16 -13.89
C PHE A 75 2.87 -2.32 -13.79
N THR A 76 2.81 -1.18 -14.48
CA THR A 76 1.65 -0.28 -14.45
C THR A 76 0.38 -0.99 -14.91
N ALA A 77 0.44 -1.73 -16.03
CA ALA A 77 -0.71 -2.49 -16.52
C ALA A 77 -1.19 -3.55 -15.50
N TYR A 78 -0.26 -4.18 -14.80
CA TYR A 78 -0.62 -5.14 -13.76
C TYR A 78 -1.25 -4.47 -12.53
N ILE A 79 -0.72 -3.34 -12.08
CA ILE A 79 -1.28 -2.57 -10.96
C ILE A 79 -2.70 -2.08 -11.31
N GLU A 80 -2.91 -1.53 -12.51
CA GLU A 80 -4.25 -1.13 -12.97
C GLU A 80 -5.23 -2.31 -12.95
N ALA A 81 -4.79 -3.49 -13.39
CA ALA A 81 -5.61 -4.70 -13.31
C ALA A 81 -5.91 -5.12 -11.87
N VAL A 82 -4.98 -4.94 -10.92
CA VAL A 82 -5.19 -5.20 -9.48
C VAL A 82 -6.23 -4.23 -8.93
N LEU A 83 -6.09 -2.93 -9.19
CA LEU A 83 -7.00 -1.90 -8.72
C LEU A 83 -8.42 -2.14 -9.24
N LYS A 84 -8.57 -2.42 -10.54
CA LYS A 84 -9.87 -2.73 -11.14
C LYS A 84 -10.56 -3.94 -10.50
N ARG A 85 -9.79 -4.97 -10.11
CA ARG A 85 -10.34 -6.12 -9.35
C ARG A 85 -10.82 -5.69 -7.97
N MET A 86 -10.03 -4.87 -7.27
CA MET A 86 -10.43 -4.33 -5.97
C MET A 86 -11.71 -3.47 -6.06
N GLU A 87 -11.87 -2.65 -7.10
CA GLU A 87 -13.08 -1.86 -7.31
C GLU A 87 -14.31 -2.77 -7.48
N ASN A 88 -14.21 -3.82 -8.30
CA ASN A 88 -15.31 -4.73 -8.57
C ASN A 88 -15.72 -5.57 -7.35
N GLU A 89 -14.76 -5.96 -6.51
CA GLU A 89 -14.99 -6.87 -5.39
C GLU A 89 -15.34 -6.14 -4.08
N GLU A 90 -14.76 -4.97 -3.85
CA GLU A 90 -14.91 -4.22 -2.60
C GLU A 90 -15.77 -2.95 -2.75
N GLY A 91 -16.18 -2.59 -3.98
CA GLY A 91 -17.01 -1.40 -4.23
C GLY A 91 -16.25 -0.08 -4.00
N LEU A 92 -14.92 -0.10 -4.16
CA LEU A 92 -14.04 1.05 -3.98
C LEU A 92 -13.90 1.84 -5.29
N THR A 93 -13.46 3.09 -5.17
CA THR A 93 -13.04 3.92 -6.31
C THR A 93 -11.66 4.52 -6.03
N TRP A 94 -10.74 4.39 -6.98
CA TRP A 94 -9.38 4.92 -6.85
C TRP A 94 -9.22 6.26 -7.57
N LYS A 95 -8.37 7.13 -7.01
CA LYS A 95 -7.97 8.39 -7.66
C LYS A 95 -6.45 8.50 -7.66
N GLU A 96 -5.87 8.72 -8.83
CA GLU A 96 -4.46 9.04 -8.93
C GLU A 96 -4.24 10.48 -8.43
N LYS A 97 -3.27 10.65 -7.55
CA LYS A 97 -2.77 11.96 -7.14
C LYS A 97 -1.27 12.00 -7.38
N LYS A 98 -0.84 12.87 -8.29
CA LYS A 98 0.59 13.15 -8.47
C LYS A 98 1.09 13.98 -7.29
N SER A 99 2.08 13.47 -6.55
CA SER A 99 2.81 14.28 -5.58
C SER A 99 3.97 14.97 -6.29
N ILE A 100 4.17 16.26 -6.01
CA ILE A 100 5.39 16.97 -6.41
C ILE A 100 6.51 16.40 -5.54
N PRO A 101 7.62 15.90 -6.11
CA PRO A 101 8.77 15.50 -5.31
C PRO A 101 9.21 16.68 -4.44
N CYS A 102 9.64 16.42 -3.20
CA CYS A 102 10.26 17.46 -2.40
C CYS A 102 11.41 18.05 -3.23
N PRO A 103 11.43 19.38 -3.48
CA PRO A 103 12.51 19.98 -4.26
C PRO A 103 13.83 19.67 -3.55
N VAL A 104 14.70 18.94 -4.23
CA VAL A 104 16.03 18.63 -3.70
C VAL A 104 16.77 19.96 -3.68
N PRO A 105 17.25 20.44 -2.51
CA PRO A 105 18.04 21.66 -2.46
C PRO A 105 19.26 21.53 -3.37
N ASP A 106 19.57 22.56 -4.18
CA ASP A 106 20.72 22.58 -5.08
C ASP A 106 22.06 22.27 -4.38
N SER A 107 22.11 22.44 -3.05
CA SER A 107 23.26 22.08 -2.22
C SER A 107 23.54 20.57 -2.11
N ALA A 108 22.66 19.70 -2.63
CA ALA A 108 22.86 18.25 -2.68
C ALA A 108 23.43 17.75 -4.03
N GLN A 109 23.72 18.63 -4.99
CA GLN A 109 24.37 18.27 -6.27
C GLN A 109 25.90 18.40 -6.24
N ILE A 110 26.54 18.17 -5.09
CA ILE A 110 28.00 18.29 -4.95
C ILE A 110 28.62 16.88 -4.92
N GLY A 111 29.26 16.48 -6.02
CA GLY A 111 30.17 15.32 -6.11
C GLY A 111 29.81 14.30 -7.16
#